data_AF-A0A0T9QDI3-F1
#
_entry.id   AF-A0A0T9QDI3-F1
#
_cell.length_a   1.000
_cell.length_b   1.000
_cell.length_c   1.000
_cell.angle_alpha   90.00
_cell.angle_beta   90.00
_cell.angle_gamma   90.00
#
_symmetry.space_group_name_H-M   'P 1'
#
loop_
_entity.id
_entity.type
_entity.pdbx_description
1 polymer ?
#
loop_
_entity_poly.entity_id
_entity_poly.type
_entity_poly.pdbx_seq_one_letter_code
_entity_poly.pdbx_strand_id
1 'polypeptide(L)'
;MEKQKENTDIPAIIYLRNFINRRPEHGLTHGEKDKALADLAYLERAINKQSVTIDALRKQVEIVSGAAMKVSGYLDSIVAAIEATTHGKGCTTNYAHQTVINVISAISKTESAYREALDMRGVPAFHALKIIPEYFDAVFIGYKKAELRLNDRDYSVGDCLILNEWELNAGYSGRSIVVEVTHVTPCDFAIPNYVMLSFDGIDSIDCYRDGSDEGIPF
;
A
#
# COMPACT_ATOMS: atom_id res chain seq x y z
N MET A 1 -37.68 31.22 -7.24
CA MET A 1 -37.47 29.79 -6.95
C MET A 1 -36.40 29.68 -5.88
N GLU A 2 -36.83 29.50 -4.64
CA GLU A 2 -35.93 29.33 -3.50
C GLU A 2 -35.11 28.06 -3.65
N LYS A 3 -33.79 28.17 -3.54
CA LYS A 3 -32.90 27.02 -3.45
C LYS A 3 -33.20 26.31 -2.14
N GLN A 4 -33.87 25.15 -2.21
CA GLN A 4 -33.91 24.20 -1.10
C GLN A 4 -32.47 23.92 -0.70
N LYS A 5 -32.13 24.35 0.52
CA LYS A 5 -30.87 24.00 1.16
C LYS A 5 -31.02 22.53 1.51
N GLU A 6 -30.46 21.63 0.70
CA GLU A 6 -30.26 20.23 1.08
C GLU A 6 -29.38 20.25 2.33
N ASN A 7 -30.03 20.32 3.48
CA ASN A 7 -29.41 20.04 4.74
C ASN A 7 -29.37 18.53 4.79
N THR A 8 -28.24 17.96 4.36
CA THR A 8 -28.02 16.53 4.28
C THR A 8 -28.45 15.90 5.60
N ASP A 9 -29.55 15.12 5.58
CA ASP A 9 -30.05 14.34 6.71
C ASP A 9 -29.05 13.19 6.97
N ILE A 10 -27.83 13.52 7.39
CA ILE A 10 -26.81 12.53 7.73
C ILE A 10 -27.24 11.93 9.06
N PRO A 11 -27.70 10.67 9.11
CA PRO A 11 -28.33 10.11 10.30
C PRO A 11 -27.39 10.13 11.51
N ALA A 12 -26.08 10.02 11.28
CA ALA A 12 -25.05 10.14 12.29
C ALA A 12 -24.95 11.56 12.90
N ILE A 13 -25.03 12.62 12.10
CA ILE A 13 -24.99 14.01 12.60
C ILE A 13 -26.26 14.31 13.39
N ILE A 14 -27.42 13.85 12.91
CA ILE A 14 -28.70 13.97 13.61
C ILE A 14 -28.65 13.24 14.96
N TYR A 15 -28.14 12.00 14.97
CA TYR A 15 -27.97 11.21 16.19
C TYR A 15 -27.05 11.91 17.20
N LEU A 16 -25.89 12.39 16.77
CA LEU A 16 -24.92 13.07 17.63
C LEU A 16 -25.48 14.39 18.18
N ARG A 17 -26.16 15.18 17.35
CA ARG A 17 -26.86 16.39 17.78
C ARG A 17 -27.92 16.09 18.84
N ASN A 18 -28.72 15.05 18.63
CA ASN A 18 -29.72 14.60 19.60
C ASN A 18 -29.07 14.07 20.89
N PHE A 19 -27.95 13.35 20.78
CA PHE A 19 -27.19 12.83 21.91
C PHE A 19 -26.63 13.96 22.79
N ILE A 20 -26.01 14.99 22.19
CA ILE A 20 -25.49 16.16 22.92
C ILE A 20 -26.61 16.94 23.62
N ASN A 21 -27.79 17.00 23.00
CA ASN A 21 -28.95 17.70 23.53
C ASN A 21 -29.72 16.93 24.64
N ARG A 22 -29.41 15.66 24.89
CA ARG A 22 -29.99 14.90 26.02
C ARG A 22 -29.43 15.42 27.36
N ARG A 23 -30.21 15.34 28.44
CA ARG A 23 -29.74 15.60 29.83
C ARG A 23 -29.26 14.29 30.46
N PRO A 24 -27.97 14.15 30.82
CA PRO A 24 -27.52 13.08 31.71
C PRO A 24 -27.48 13.55 33.16
N GLU A 25 -27.69 12.64 34.11
CA GLU A 25 -27.57 12.92 35.56
C GLU A 25 -26.13 13.23 36.00
N HIS A 26 -25.14 12.96 35.14
CA HIS A 26 -23.78 13.51 35.19
C HIS A 26 -23.39 13.95 33.78
N GLY A 27 -23.57 15.23 33.44
CA GLY A 27 -23.47 15.74 32.08
C GLY A 27 -22.35 16.77 31.86
N LEU A 28 -21.88 16.85 30.60
CA LEU A 28 -21.03 17.92 30.06
C LEU A 28 -21.50 19.29 30.54
N THR A 29 -20.56 20.16 30.92
CA THR A 29 -20.86 21.54 31.32
C THR A 29 -21.51 22.31 30.16
N HIS A 30 -22.23 23.39 30.45
CA HIS A 30 -22.93 24.16 29.43
C HIS A 30 -22.00 24.64 28.30
N GLY A 31 -20.79 25.09 28.64
CA GLY A 31 -19.79 25.53 27.66
C GLY A 31 -19.22 24.40 26.80
N GLU A 32 -19.09 23.18 27.34
CA GLU A 32 -18.64 22.01 26.56
C GLU A 32 -19.69 21.56 25.55
N LYS A 33 -20.99 21.69 25.90
CA LYS A 33 -22.10 21.40 24.98
C LYS A 33 -22.16 22.39 23.83
N ASP A 34 -22.03 23.67 24.12
CA ASP A 34 -22.06 24.72 23.10
C ASP A 34 -20.88 24.59 22.13
N LYS A 35 -19.69 24.25 22.65
CA LYS A 35 -18.52 23.94 21.83
C LYS A 35 -18.75 22.70 20.94
N ALA A 36 -19.26 21.61 21.50
CA ALA A 36 -19.53 20.39 20.73
C ALA A 36 -20.57 20.61 19.62
N LEU A 37 -21.58 21.45 19.87
CA LEU A 37 -22.57 21.84 18.85
C LEU A 37 -21.95 22.71 17.75
N ALA A 38 -21.05 23.64 18.10
CA ALA A 38 -20.32 24.46 17.14
C ALA A 38 -19.38 23.62 16.26
N ASP A 39 -18.64 22.69 16.86
CA ASP A 39 -17.75 21.77 16.15
C ASP A 39 -18.54 20.86 15.19
N LEU A 40 -19.70 20.32 15.62
CA LEU A 40 -20.58 19.57 14.74
C LEU A 40 -21.12 20.41 13.57
N ALA A 41 -21.50 21.66 13.82
CA ALA A 41 -21.98 22.55 12.76
C ALA A 41 -20.87 22.90 11.75
N TYR A 42 -19.62 23.02 12.21
CA TYR A 42 -18.46 23.20 11.34
C TYR A 42 -18.22 21.97 10.46
N LEU A 43 -18.26 20.76 11.05
CA LEU A 43 -18.08 19.51 10.30
C LEU A 43 -19.19 19.28 9.27
N GLU A 44 -20.45 19.53 9.62
CA GLU A 44 -21.59 19.43 8.70
C GLU A 44 -21.39 20.35 7.48
N ARG A 45 -20.94 21.60 7.70
CA ARG A 45 -20.62 22.53 6.60
C ARG A 45 -19.46 22.05 5.74
N ALA A 46 -18.40 21.53 6.35
CA ALA A 46 -17.23 21.03 5.63
C ALA A 46 -17.59 19.84 4.72
N ILE A 47 -18.36 18.89 5.25
CA ILE A 47 -18.85 17.71 4.51
C ILE A 47 -19.75 18.14 3.36
N ASN A 48 -20.69 19.05 3.59
CA ASN A 48 -21.58 19.54 2.52
C ASN A 48 -20.79 20.25 1.40
N LYS A 49 -19.75 21.02 1.75
CA LYS A 49 -18.87 21.66 0.76
C LYS A 49 -18.10 20.62 -0.07
N GLN A 50 -17.61 19.55 0.57
CA GLN A 50 -16.94 18.45 -0.12
C GLN A 50 -17.90 17.71 -1.05
N SER A 51 -19.13 17.43 -0.62
CA SER A 51 -20.16 16.77 -1.45
C SER A 51 -20.41 17.53 -2.75
N VAL A 52 -20.62 18.85 -2.67
CA VAL A 52 -20.83 19.71 -3.85
C VAL A 52 -19.62 19.68 -4.80
N THR A 53 -18.41 19.63 -4.25
CA THR A 53 -17.18 19.56 -5.04
C THR A 53 -17.06 18.22 -5.76
N ILE A 54 -17.37 17.11 -5.08
CA ILE A 54 -17.36 15.76 -5.65
C ILE A 54 -18.37 15.66 -6.79
N ASP A 55 -19.58 16.20 -6.63
CA ASP A 55 -20.60 16.17 -7.68
C ASP A 55 -20.19 17.00 -8.91
N ALA A 56 -19.56 18.15 -8.69
CA ALA A 56 -19.00 18.95 -9.78
C ALA A 56 -17.90 18.19 -10.53
N LEU A 57 -17.00 17.50 -9.82
CA LEU A 57 -15.94 16.68 -10.42
C LEU A 57 -16.51 15.51 -11.21
N ARG A 58 -17.52 14.80 -10.67
CA ARG A 58 -18.20 13.70 -11.37
C ARG A 58 -18.77 14.15 -12.71
N LYS A 59 -19.43 15.31 -12.74
CA LYS A 59 -19.97 15.89 -13.97
C LYS A 59 -18.88 16.21 -15.00
N GLN A 60 -17.73 16.73 -14.56
CA GLN A 60 -16.60 16.98 -15.46
C GLN A 60 -16.05 15.67 -16.04
N VAL A 61 -15.89 14.63 -15.22
CA VAL A 61 -15.44 13.30 -15.66
C VAL A 61 -16.39 12.70 -16.70
N GLU A 62 -17.70 12.84 -16.51
CA GLU A 62 -18.70 12.35 -17.47
C GLU A 62 -18.58 13.04 -18.84
N ILE A 63 -18.39 14.37 -18.85
CA ILE A 63 -18.17 15.12 -20.10
C ILE A 63 -16.89 14.66 -20.80
N VAL A 64 -15.78 14.52 -20.06
CA VAL A 64 -14.49 14.09 -20.59
C VAL A 64 -14.58 12.68 -21.16
N SER A 65 -15.24 11.76 -20.44
CA SER A 65 -15.48 10.39 -20.89
C SER A 65 -16.30 10.35 -22.18
N GLY A 66 -17.37 11.15 -22.26
CA GLY A 66 -18.18 11.28 -23.48
C GLY A 66 -17.38 11.80 -24.68
N ALA A 67 -16.47 12.77 -24.46
CA ALA A 67 -15.58 13.27 -25.51
C ALA A 67 -14.56 12.21 -25.96
N ALA A 68 -13.95 11.48 -25.01
CA ALA A 68 -13.01 10.41 -25.29
C ALA A 68 -13.65 9.27 -26.11
N MET A 69 -14.87 8.86 -25.75
CA MET A 69 -15.63 7.85 -26.51
C MET A 69 -15.88 8.29 -27.96
N LYS A 70 -16.19 9.57 -28.20
CA LYS A 70 -16.35 10.11 -29.57
C LYS A 70 -15.04 10.05 -30.35
N VAL A 71 -13.93 10.47 -29.74
CA VAL A 71 -12.60 10.40 -30.37
C VAL A 71 -12.24 8.95 -30.73
N SER A 72 -12.50 8.00 -29.83
CA SER A 72 -12.30 6.57 -30.11
C SER A 72 -13.10 6.13 -31.33
N GLY A 73 -14.39 6.45 -31.40
CA GLY A 73 -15.23 6.09 -32.55
C GLY A 73 -14.75 6.70 -33.88
N TYR A 74 -14.22 7.93 -33.85
CA TYR A 74 -13.57 8.53 -35.03
C TYR A 74 -12.29 7.78 -35.42
N LEU A 75 -11.46 7.40 -34.45
CA LEU A 75 -10.25 6.61 -34.71
C LEU A 75 -10.59 5.24 -35.29
N ASP A 76 -11.57 4.53 -34.74
CA ASP A 76 -12.03 3.24 -35.26
C ASP A 76 -12.52 3.37 -36.70
N SER A 77 -13.26 4.45 -37.00
CA SER A 77 -13.73 4.74 -38.37
C SER A 77 -12.57 5.01 -39.33
N ILE A 78 -11.54 5.72 -38.89
CA ILE A 78 -10.33 5.98 -39.68
C ILE A 78 -9.56 4.69 -39.93
N VAL A 79 -9.39 3.84 -38.90
CA VAL A 79 -8.72 2.54 -39.02
C VAL A 79 -9.47 1.67 -40.03
N ALA A 80 -10.80 1.56 -39.91
CA ALA A 80 -11.62 0.80 -40.86
C ALA A 80 -11.49 1.33 -42.30
N ALA A 81 -11.45 2.65 -42.48
CA ALA A 81 -11.26 3.25 -43.80
C ALA A 81 -9.86 2.95 -44.38
N ILE A 82 -8.82 2.96 -43.55
CA ILE A 82 -7.44 2.61 -43.96
C ILE A 82 -7.38 1.13 -44.35
N GLU A 83 -7.94 0.23 -43.54
CA GLU A 83 -7.98 -1.22 -43.80
C GLU A 83 -8.75 -1.55 -45.09
N ALA A 84 -9.76 -0.75 -45.44
CA ALA A 84 -10.52 -0.92 -46.68
C ALA A 84 -9.73 -0.56 -47.95
N THR A 85 -8.60 0.15 -47.84
CA THR A 85 -7.75 0.48 -48.99
C THR A 85 -6.88 -0.71 -49.42
N THR A 86 -6.51 -0.77 -50.70
CA THR A 86 -5.63 -1.82 -51.24
C THR A 86 -4.24 -1.85 -50.59
N HIS A 87 -3.74 -0.70 -50.11
CA HIS A 87 -2.42 -0.56 -49.47
C HIS A 87 -2.48 -0.70 -47.95
N GLY A 88 -3.61 -0.40 -47.31
CA GLY A 88 -3.82 -0.57 -45.86
C GLY A 88 -4.41 -1.93 -45.47
N LYS A 89 -4.87 -2.73 -46.44
CA LYS A 89 -5.35 -4.09 -46.20
C LYS A 89 -4.23 -4.94 -45.57
N GLY A 90 -4.37 -5.26 -44.29
CA GLY A 90 -3.40 -6.05 -43.53
C GLY A 90 -2.31 -5.26 -42.79
N CYS A 91 -2.37 -3.92 -42.77
CA CYS A 91 -1.46 -3.14 -41.93
C CYS A 91 -1.75 -3.32 -40.42
N THR A 92 -3.00 -3.65 -40.06
CA THR A 92 -3.43 -3.96 -38.69
C THR A 92 -3.22 -5.42 -38.30
N THR A 93 -3.08 -6.33 -39.27
CA THR A 93 -2.79 -7.75 -39.01
C THR A 93 -1.33 -8.00 -38.57
N ASN A 94 -0.49 -6.97 -38.59
CA ASN A 94 0.87 -7.04 -38.06
C ASN A 94 1.12 -5.95 -37.01
N TYR A 95 0.58 -6.16 -35.80
CA TYR A 95 1.29 -5.72 -34.58
C TYR A 95 2.70 -6.36 -34.47
N ALA A 96 2.98 -7.36 -35.32
CA ALA A 96 4.31 -7.88 -35.63
C ALA A 96 5.16 -6.90 -36.46
N HIS A 97 5.26 -5.63 -36.07
CA HIS A 97 6.36 -4.80 -36.55
C HIS A 97 7.64 -5.44 -36.00
N GLN A 98 8.60 -5.78 -36.87
CA GLN A 98 9.84 -6.48 -36.46
C GLN A 98 10.53 -5.77 -35.27
N THR A 99 10.42 -4.44 -35.17
CA THR A 99 10.90 -3.67 -34.02
C THR A 99 10.19 -4.03 -32.72
N VAL A 100 8.85 -4.20 -32.72
CA VAL A 100 8.09 -4.58 -31.52
C VAL A 100 8.48 -5.99 -31.06
N ILE A 101 8.63 -6.93 -32.00
CA ILE A 101 9.11 -8.29 -31.71
C ILE A 101 10.53 -8.26 -31.13
N ASN A 102 11.42 -7.46 -31.73
CA ASN A 102 12.79 -7.33 -31.24
C ASN A 102 12.84 -6.70 -29.84
N VAL A 103 11.98 -5.70 -29.56
CA VAL A 103 11.87 -5.07 -28.24
C VAL A 103 11.35 -6.08 -27.21
N ILE A 104 10.28 -6.82 -27.51
CA ILE A 104 9.76 -7.87 -26.61
C ILE A 104 10.83 -8.94 -26.37
N SER A 105 11.51 -9.41 -27.43
CA SER A 105 12.59 -10.38 -27.29
C SER A 105 13.76 -9.86 -26.44
N ALA A 106 14.12 -8.59 -26.60
CA ALA A 106 15.15 -7.96 -25.79
C ALA A 106 14.73 -7.87 -24.32
N ILE A 107 13.50 -7.43 -24.03
CA ILE A 107 12.92 -7.36 -22.68
C ILE A 107 12.94 -8.74 -22.02
N SER A 108 12.42 -9.77 -22.71
CA SER A 108 12.40 -11.14 -22.16
C SER A 108 13.81 -11.67 -21.91
N LYS A 109 14.77 -11.40 -22.80
CA LYS A 109 16.18 -11.79 -22.58
C LYS A 109 16.80 -11.07 -21.39
N THR A 110 16.55 -9.77 -21.24
CA THR A 110 17.04 -9.01 -20.07
C THR A 110 16.40 -9.49 -18.77
N GLU A 111 15.12 -9.85 -18.79
CA GLU A 111 14.41 -10.39 -17.65
C GLU A 111 14.91 -11.78 -17.28
N SER A 112 15.14 -12.66 -18.26
CA SER A 112 15.75 -13.98 -18.05
C SER A 112 17.18 -13.87 -17.51
N ALA A 113 18.01 -12.99 -18.07
CA ALA A 113 19.36 -12.77 -17.58
C ALA A 113 19.37 -12.17 -16.15
N TYR A 114 18.42 -11.28 -15.84
CA TYR A 114 18.24 -10.76 -14.47
C TYR A 114 17.76 -11.85 -13.51
N ARG A 115 16.84 -12.73 -13.93
CA ARG A 115 16.40 -13.89 -13.15
C ARG A 115 17.54 -14.87 -12.91
N GLU A 116 18.33 -15.22 -13.91
CA GLU A 116 19.51 -16.08 -13.77
C GLU A 116 20.57 -15.45 -12.86
N ALA A 117 20.80 -14.13 -12.99
CA ALA A 117 21.72 -13.41 -12.11
C ALA A 117 21.20 -13.31 -10.66
N LEU A 118 19.88 -13.19 -10.46
CA LEU A 118 19.24 -13.28 -9.15
C LEU A 118 19.29 -14.71 -8.59
N ASP A 119 19.11 -15.73 -9.42
CA ASP A 119 19.21 -17.14 -9.01
C ASP A 119 20.65 -17.48 -8.56
N MET A 120 21.65 -16.89 -9.22
CA MET A 120 23.07 -16.98 -8.81
C MET A 120 23.38 -16.20 -7.51
N ARG A 121 22.52 -15.27 -7.08
CA ARG A 121 22.66 -14.50 -5.83
C ARG A 121 21.70 -14.97 -4.73
N GLY A 122 20.74 -15.85 -5.05
CA GLY A 122 19.56 -16.14 -4.25
C GLY A 122 18.59 -14.94 -4.23
N VAL A 123 17.30 -15.20 -4.38
CA VAL A 123 16.28 -14.19 -4.02
C VAL A 123 16.35 -14.00 -2.50
N PRO A 124 16.53 -12.77 -1.98
CA PRO A 124 16.52 -12.51 -0.54
C PRO A 124 15.33 -13.18 0.16
N ALA A 125 15.60 -14.07 1.11
CA ALA A 125 14.53 -14.71 1.87
C ALA A 125 14.02 -13.74 2.95
N PHE A 126 12.71 -13.74 3.19
CA PHE A 126 12.09 -12.96 4.26
C PHE A 126 11.78 -13.85 5.45
N HIS A 127 12.39 -13.56 6.60
CA HIS A 127 12.26 -14.34 7.82
C HIS A 127 11.47 -13.57 8.88
N ALA A 128 10.24 -14.00 9.15
CA ALA A 128 9.46 -13.47 10.27
C ALA A 128 9.99 -13.99 11.61
N LEU A 129 10.38 -13.08 12.49
CA LEU A 129 11.00 -13.39 13.78
C LEU A 129 10.32 -12.59 14.91
N LYS A 130 10.18 -13.21 16.07
CA LYS A 130 9.75 -12.53 17.30
C LYS A 130 10.93 -11.81 17.94
N ILE A 131 10.69 -10.63 18.48
CA ILE A 131 11.64 -9.87 19.30
C ILE A 131 10.89 -9.26 20.49
N ILE A 132 11.49 -9.27 21.67
CA ILE A 132 10.85 -8.70 22.87
C ILE A 132 10.91 -7.16 22.85
N PRO A 133 10.01 -6.46 23.55
CA PRO A 133 9.91 -5.00 23.51
C PRO A 133 11.23 -4.24 23.73
N GLU A 134 12.00 -4.63 24.74
CA GLU A 134 13.29 -3.98 25.07
C GLU A 134 14.29 -4.02 23.91
N TYR A 135 14.40 -5.17 23.23
CA TYR A 135 15.30 -5.32 22.10
C TYR A 135 14.73 -4.73 20.82
N PHE A 136 13.40 -4.75 20.66
CA PHE A 136 12.73 -4.08 19.55
C PHE A 136 13.03 -2.58 19.57
N ASP A 137 12.84 -1.92 20.72
CA ASP A 137 13.11 -0.49 20.85
C ASP A 137 14.59 -0.18 20.63
N ALA A 138 15.51 -1.05 21.07
CA ALA A 138 16.95 -0.89 20.81
C ALA A 138 17.30 -1.00 19.32
N VAL A 139 16.60 -1.84 18.55
CA VAL A 139 16.74 -1.91 17.09
C VAL A 139 16.11 -0.67 16.44
N PHE A 140 14.92 -0.27 16.89
CA PHE A 140 14.17 0.89 16.38
C PHE A 140 14.97 2.18 16.46
N ILE A 141 15.66 2.43 17.58
CA ILE A 141 16.50 3.61 17.77
C ILE A 141 17.91 3.46 17.17
N GLY A 142 18.20 2.33 16.53
CA GLY A 142 19.45 2.07 15.82
C GLY A 142 20.65 1.68 16.70
N TYR A 143 20.45 1.42 18.00
CA TYR A 143 21.54 0.99 18.89
C TYR A 143 21.90 -0.48 18.72
N LYS A 144 20.90 -1.34 18.54
CA LYS A 144 21.11 -2.77 18.34
C LYS A 144 21.16 -3.07 16.84
N LYS A 145 22.29 -3.63 16.39
CA LYS A 145 22.61 -3.90 14.98
C LYS A 145 22.86 -5.39 14.68
N ALA A 146 22.57 -6.27 15.65
CA ALA A 146 22.73 -7.71 15.46
C ALA A 146 21.75 -8.54 16.29
N GLU A 147 21.42 -9.74 15.80
CA GLU A 147 20.53 -10.74 16.42
C GLU A 147 21.23 -12.09 16.53
N LEU A 148 21.23 -12.70 17.71
CA LEU A 148 21.75 -14.05 17.92
C LEU A 148 20.60 -15.05 17.76
N ARG A 149 20.75 -16.02 16.85
CA ARG A 149 19.70 -16.99 16.50
C ARG A 149 20.25 -18.39 16.31
N LEU A 150 19.42 -19.39 16.59
CA LEU A 150 19.62 -20.74 16.06
C LEU A 150 19.55 -20.65 14.53
N ASN A 151 20.50 -21.26 13.81
CA ASN A 151 20.49 -21.31 12.36
C ASN A 151 19.57 -22.44 11.87
N ASP A 152 18.26 -22.24 12.01
CA ASP A 152 17.20 -23.19 11.64
C ASP A 152 16.58 -22.91 10.26
N ARG A 153 17.07 -21.88 9.56
CA ARG A 153 16.51 -21.34 8.30
C ARG A 153 17.57 -21.08 7.23
N ASP A 154 18.81 -21.51 7.47
CA ASP A 154 19.96 -21.27 6.61
C ASP A 154 20.13 -19.78 6.23
N TYR A 155 20.14 -18.91 7.25
CA TYR A 155 20.23 -17.46 7.05
C TYR A 155 21.45 -17.10 6.21
N SER A 156 21.25 -16.22 5.24
CA SER A 156 22.28 -15.78 4.30
C SER A 156 22.41 -14.25 4.27
N VAL A 157 23.58 -13.77 3.85
CA VAL A 157 23.78 -12.33 3.61
C VAL A 157 22.85 -11.87 2.49
N GLY A 158 22.13 -10.77 2.72
CA GLY A 158 21.11 -10.25 1.83
C GLY A 158 19.68 -10.65 2.23
N ASP A 159 19.49 -11.61 3.13
CA ASP A 159 18.16 -11.94 3.65
C ASP A 159 17.55 -10.78 4.45
N CYS A 160 16.22 -10.74 4.51
CA CYS A 160 15.47 -9.74 5.26
C CYS A 160 14.87 -10.35 6.53
N LEU A 161 15.13 -9.75 7.70
CA LEU A 161 14.48 -10.12 8.95
C LEU A 161 13.30 -9.20 9.21
N ILE A 162 12.10 -9.77 9.37
CA ILE A 162 10.90 -9.05 9.83
C ILE A 162 10.81 -9.27 11.35
N LEU A 163 11.33 -8.31 12.10
CA LEU A 163 11.36 -8.33 13.57
C LEU A 163 10.02 -7.82 14.10
N ASN A 164 9.16 -8.75 14.52
CA ASN A 164 7.85 -8.49 15.08
C ASN A 164 7.94 -8.40 16.60
N GLU A 165 7.53 -7.27 17.17
CA GLU A 165 7.47 -7.12 18.61
C GLU A 165 6.45 -8.10 19.20
N TRP A 166 6.91 -8.88 20.17
CA TRP A 166 6.12 -9.91 20.81
C TRP A 166 6.53 -10.10 22.28
N GLU A 167 5.53 -10.22 23.15
CA GLU A 167 5.71 -10.54 24.58
C GLU A 167 4.90 -11.79 24.95
N LEU A 168 5.42 -12.60 25.88
CA LEU A 168 4.81 -13.88 26.28
C LEU A 168 3.36 -13.74 26.78
N ASN A 169 3.07 -12.68 27.54
CA ASN A 169 1.76 -12.49 28.17
C ASN A 169 0.78 -11.68 27.30
N ALA A 170 1.29 -10.78 26.45
CA ALA A 170 0.49 -9.85 25.66
C ALA A 170 0.36 -10.24 24.17
N GLY A 171 1.20 -11.18 23.69
CA GLY A 171 1.24 -11.56 22.29
C GLY A 171 1.96 -10.53 21.42
N TYR A 172 1.59 -10.46 20.15
CA TYR A 172 2.12 -9.47 19.22
C TYR A 172 1.49 -8.10 19.47
N SER A 173 2.32 -7.06 19.53
CA SER A 173 1.82 -5.67 19.65
C SER A 173 1.32 -5.09 18.33
N GLY A 174 1.75 -5.67 17.20
CA GLY A 174 1.55 -5.14 15.84
C GLY A 174 2.71 -4.27 15.34
N ARG A 175 3.70 -3.93 16.18
CA ARG A 175 4.92 -3.23 15.74
C ARG A 175 5.85 -4.21 15.02
N SER A 176 6.43 -3.77 13.89
CA SER A 176 7.41 -4.54 13.12
C SER A 176 8.49 -3.64 12.52
N ILE A 177 9.70 -4.18 12.36
CA ILE A 177 10.83 -3.53 11.67
C ILE A 177 11.43 -4.54 10.70
N VAL A 178 11.78 -4.08 9.50
CA VAL A 178 12.48 -4.89 8.50
C VAL A 178 13.95 -4.44 8.45
N VAL A 179 14.86 -5.40 8.54
CA VAL A 179 16.31 -5.17 8.45
C VAL A 179 16.94 -6.15 7.48
N GLU A 180 18.00 -5.75 6.79
CA GLU A 180 18.75 -6.61 5.88
C GLU A 180 19.96 -7.22 6.59
N VAL A 181 20.16 -8.53 6.47
CA VAL A 181 21.31 -9.24 7.01
C VAL A 181 22.55 -8.88 6.21
N THR A 182 23.46 -8.12 6.82
CA THR A 182 24.71 -7.69 6.19
C THR A 182 25.86 -8.67 6.43
N HIS A 183 25.79 -9.48 7.49
CA HIS A 183 26.80 -10.48 7.81
C HIS A 183 26.23 -11.60 8.68
N VAL A 184 26.62 -12.84 8.39
CA VAL A 184 26.28 -14.04 9.18
C VAL A 184 27.57 -14.58 9.81
N THR A 185 27.69 -14.49 11.13
CA THR A 185 28.84 -15.03 11.86
C THR A 185 28.46 -16.35 12.52
N PRO A 186 29.07 -17.48 12.15
CA PRO A 186 28.90 -18.74 12.88
C PRO A 186 29.40 -18.60 14.32
N CYS A 187 28.56 -18.98 15.28
CA CYS A 187 28.85 -18.94 16.71
C CYS A 187 29.12 -20.33 17.30
N ASP A 188 29.41 -21.34 16.46
CA ASP A 188 29.67 -22.72 16.88
C ASP A 188 30.78 -22.87 17.92
N PHE A 189 31.70 -21.91 17.97
CA PHE A 189 32.75 -21.83 18.98
C PHE A 189 32.22 -21.62 20.41
N ALA A 190 30.99 -21.11 20.57
CA ALA A 190 30.36 -20.83 21.86
C ALA A 190 29.06 -21.62 22.05
N ILE A 191 28.18 -21.60 21.05
CA ILE A 191 26.89 -22.28 21.08
C ILE A 191 26.70 -23.00 19.74
N PRO A 192 26.63 -24.34 19.73
CA PRO A 192 26.46 -25.11 18.50
C PRO A 192 25.22 -24.69 17.71
N ASN A 193 25.37 -24.55 16.39
CA ASN A 193 24.34 -24.20 15.43
C ASN A 193 23.70 -22.82 15.63
N TYR A 194 24.34 -21.91 16.36
CA TYR A 194 23.89 -20.52 16.45
C TYR A 194 24.69 -19.61 15.51
N VAL A 195 24.04 -18.56 15.04
CA VAL A 195 24.61 -17.51 14.21
C VAL A 195 24.31 -16.15 14.81
N MET A 196 25.29 -15.25 14.73
CA MET A 196 25.06 -13.83 14.95
C MET A 196 24.80 -13.17 13.59
N LEU A 197 23.59 -12.67 13.41
CA LEU A 197 23.12 -11.96 12.23
C LEU A 197 23.35 -10.47 12.45
N SER A 198 24.40 -9.91 11.84
CA SER A 198 24.53 -8.44 11.77
C SER A 198 23.61 -7.93 10.68
N PHE A 199 22.97 -6.80 10.93
CA PHE A 199 22.05 -6.20 9.98
C PHE A 199 22.15 -4.69 9.99
N ASP A 200 21.67 -4.07 8.92
CA ASP A 200 21.46 -2.63 8.89
C ASP A 200 19.99 -2.29 8.69
N GLY A 201 19.61 -1.11 9.18
CA GLY A 201 18.26 -0.61 9.04
C GLY A 201 17.99 -0.31 7.58
N ILE A 202 16.93 -0.89 7.03
CA ILE A 202 16.42 -0.45 5.74
C ILE A 202 15.70 0.86 6.03
N ASP A 203 16.31 1.99 5.65
CA ASP A 203 15.65 3.30 5.67
C ASP A 203 14.28 3.16 4.98
N SER A 204 13.22 3.21 5.80
CA SER A 204 11.80 3.07 5.45
C SER A 204 11.53 2.74 3.98
N ILE A 205 11.68 1.47 3.58
CA ILE A 205 11.06 1.03 2.34
C ILE A 205 9.57 0.99 2.63
N ASP A 206 8.87 2.00 2.09
CA ASP A 206 7.45 1.94 1.79
C ASP A 206 7.13 0.53 1.34
N CYS A 207 6.36 -0.17 2.17
CA CYS A 207 5.96 -1.54 1.91
C CYS A 207 5.30 -1.56 0.53
N TYR A 208 6.02 -2.06 -0.47
CA TYR A 208 5.44 -2.45 -1.75
C TYR A 208 4.51 -3.61 -1.41
N ARG A 209 3.28 -3.26 -1.02
CA ARG A 209 2.13 -4.16 -0.99
C ARG A 209 1.84 -4.45 -2.45
N ASP A 210 2.66 -5.31 -3.06
CA ASP A 210 2.21 -5.96 -4.27
C ASP A 210 1.10 -6.92 -3.85
N GLY A 211 -0.05 -6.69 -4.46
CA GLY A 211 -1.28 -7.35 -4.14
C GLY A 211 -1.27 -8.76 -4.70
N SER A 212 -0.84 -9.72 -3.90
CA SER A 212 -1.23 -11.13 -4.01
C SER A 212 -0.62 -11.87 -2.82
N ASP A 213 -1.40 -12.16 -1.78
CA ASP A 213 -1.99 -13.49 -1.71
C ASP A 213 -2.90 -13.64 -0.49
N GLU A 214 -3.88 -14.48 -0.74
CA GLU A 214 -4.71 -15.27 0.14
C GLU A 214 -4.29 -15.35 1.61
N GLY A 215 -5.28 -15.11 2.48
CA GLY A 215 -5.13 -15.08 3.92
C GLY A 215 -4.46 -16.33 4.49
N ILE A 216 -3.32 -16.10 5.14
CA ILE A 216 -2.82 -16.99 6.18
C ILE A 216 -3.68 -16.76 7.42
N PRO A 217 -4.39 -17.77 7.96
CA PRO A 217 -5.19 -17.61 9.16
C PRO A 217 -4.26 -17.52 10.39
N PHE A 218 -4.59 -16.57 11.26
CA PHE A 218 -4.01 -16.38 12.59
C PHE A 218 -4.22 -17.58 13.51
#